data_AF-A0A3P6D1J3-F1
#
_entry.id   AF-A0A3P6D1J3-F1
#
_cell.length_a   1.000
_cell.length_b   1.000
_cell.length_c   1.000
_cell.angle_alpha   90.00
_cell.angle_beta   90.00
_cell.angle_gamma   90.00
#
_symmetry.space_group_name_H-M   'P 1'
#
loop_
_entity.id
_entity.type
_entity.pdbx_description
1 polymer ?
#
loop_
_entity_poly.entity_id
_entity_poly.type
_entity_poly.pdbx_seq_one_letter_code
_entity_poly.pdbx_strand_id
1 'polypeptide(L)'
;MAKSLVLSLTLAFLFIGMVSARDWNILNQFKGLKPTKTTTSQKGVATLKDPNLTGYCESWRINVELHNIRDFTVVPQECVWFVQKYMTSSQYEDDVERAVDEAILYLGKTCCEKKKCDGMDAWIFDIDDTLLSTIPYHQGQQRLLRW
;
A
#
# COMPACT_ATOMS: atom_id res chain seq x y z
N MET A 1 -24.37 -23.69 37.38
CA MET A 1 -23.51 -23.82 36.17
C MET A 1 -23.70 -22.67 35.18
N ALA A 2 -24.93 -22.23 34.87
CA ALA A 2 -25.17 -21.11 33.93
C ALA A 2 -24.55 -19.75 34.34
N LYS A 3 -24.55 -19.39 35.63
CA LYS A 3 -23.99 -18.10 36.11
C LYS A 3 -22.47 -17.97 35.92
N SER A 4 -21.74 -19.09 36.02
CA SER A 4 -20.28 -19.13 35.79
C SER A 4 -19.94 -18.96 34.30
N LEU A 5 -20.78 -19.53 33.43
CA LEU A 5 -20.64 -19.44 31.99
C LEU A 5 -20.90 -18.02 31.47
N VAL A 6 -21.90 -17.33 32.02
CA VAL A 6 -22.19 -15.92 31.69
C VAL A 6 -21.05 -15.01 32.14
N LEU A 7 -20.49 -15.23 33.34
CA LEU A 7 -19.34 -14.45 33.83
C LEU A 7 -18.10 -14.65 32.94
N SER A 8 -17.83 -15.88 32.52
CA SER A 8 -16.74 -16.22 31.60
C SER A 8 -16.89 -15.58 30.23
N LEU A 9 -18.10 -15.58 29.66
CA LEU A 9 -18.39 -14.92 28.38
C LEU A 9 -18.24 -13.39 28.48
N THR A 10 -18.67 -12.77 29.59
CA THR A 10 -18.49 -11.32 29.78
C THR A 10 -17.04 -10.89 29.96
N LEU A 11 -16.20 -11.72 30.60
CA LEU A 11 -14.75 -11.45 30.68
C LEU A 11 -14.07 -11.57 29.32
N ALA A 12 -14.47 -12.54 28.48
CA ALA A 12 -13.88 -12.72 27.15
C ALA A 12 -14.10 -11.51 26.24
N PHE A 13 -15.27 -10.85 26.31
CA PHE A 13 -15.54 -9.64 25.52
C PHE A 13 -14.75 -8.41 26.00
N LEU A 14 -14.39 -8.32 27.28
CA LEU A 14 -13.53 -7.25 27.82
C LEU A 14 -12.08 -7.34 27.33
N PHE A 15 -11.59 -8.55 26.99
CA PHE A 15 -10.23 -8.74 26.47
C PHE A 15 -10.10 -8.52 24.96
N ILE A 16 -11.19 -8.59 24.19
CA ILE A 16 -11.17 -8.33 22.74
C ILE A 16 -11.06 -6.82 22.44
N GLY A 17 -11.47 -5.96 23.39
CA GLY A 17 -11.47 -4.50 23.22
C GLY A 17 -10.12 -3.78 23.42
N MET A 18 -9.04 -4.47 23.80
CA MET A 18 -7.73 -3.84 24.07
C MET A 18 -6.62 -4.18 23.09
N VAL A 19 -6.88 -4.94 22.03
CA VAL A 19 -5.93 -5.03 20.91
C VAL A 19 -6.17 -3.83 20.00
N SER A 20 -5.64 -2.68 20.42
CA SER A 20 -5.57 -1.51 19.56
C SER A 20 -4.67 -1.87 18.37
N ALA A 21 -5.23 -1.90 17.16
CA ALA A 21 -4.48 -2.05 15.91
C ALA A 21 -3.53 -0.86 15.63
N ARG A 22 -3.47 0.13 16.52
CA ARG A 22 -2.67 1.35 16.35
C ARG A 22 -1.17 1.14 16.58
N ASP A 23 -0.78 0.01 17.19
CA ASP A 23 0.61 -0.33 17.48
C ASP A 23 1.12 -1.55 16.69
N TRP A 24 0.40 -2.00 15.65
CA TRP A 24 0.87 -3.09 14.80
C TRP A 24 2.01 -2.63 13.88
N ASN A 25 3.22 -2.66 14.43
CA ASN A 25 4.46 -2.46 13.71
C ASN A 25 5.10 -3.84 13.47
N ILE A 26 5.30 -4.22 12.21
CA ILE A 26 5.93 -5.49 11.83
C ILE A 26 7.35 -5.61 12.43
N LEU A 27 8.01 -4.47 12.73
CA LEU A 27 9.30 -4.41 13.41
C LEU A 27 9.28 -4.99 14.85
N ASN A 28 8.12 -5.07 15.49
CA ASN A 28 7.99 -5.73 16.79
C ASN A 28 8.04 -7.26 16.68
N GLN A 29 7.78 -7.84 15.51
CA GLN A 29 7.96 -9.28 15.25
C GLN A 29 9.43 -9.63 14.94
N PHE A 30 10.18 -8.70 14.36
CA PHE A 30 11.60 -8.89 14.06
C PHE A 30 12.54 -8.80 15.27
N LYS A 31 12.04 -8.44 16.48
CA LYS A 31 12.85 -8.43 17.72
C LYS A 31 13.40 -9.82 18.11
N GLY A 32 12.85 -10.90 17.53
CA GLY A 32 13.35 -12.27 17.73
C GLY A 32 14.52 -12.67 16.81
N LEU A 33 14.79 -11.90 15.73
CA LEU A 33 15.96 -12.11 14.89
C LEU A 33 17.12 -11.29 15.46
N LYS A 34 18.20 -11.98 15.86
CA LYS A 34 19.39 -11.36 16.44
C LYS A 34 19.91 -10.26 15.50
N PRO A 35 19.96 -8.98 15.93
CA PRO A 35 20.52 -7.92 15.12
C PRO A 35 22.05 -8.03 15.15
N THR A 36 22.67 -8.12 13.97
CA THR A 36 24.09 -7.83 13.79
C THR A 36 24.31 -6.38 14.24
N LYS A 37 25.20 -6.17 15.22
CA LYS A 37 25.46 -4.85 15.80
C LYS A 37 25.84 -3.82 14.72
N THR A 38 24.94 -2.88 14.45
CA THR A 38 25.29 -1.57 13.91
C THR A 38 24.95 -0.52 14.96
N THR A 39 25.99 0.20 15.40
CA THR A 39 25.90 1.26 16.40
C THR A 39 25.21 2.48 15.79
N THR A 40 23.90 2.61 15.95
CA THR A 40 23.17 3.82 15.53
C THR A 40 23.14 4.83 16.67
N SER A 41 24.08 5.77 16.63
CA SER A 41 23.93 7.07 17.28
C SER A 41 22.81 7.84 16.59
N GLN A 42 21.87 8.36 17.39
CA GLN A 42 20.78 9.22 16.93
C GLN A 42 21.32 10.52 16.32
N LYS A 43 21.50 10.56 14.99
CA LYS A 43 21.59 11.81 14.21
C LYS A 43 21.45 11.54 12.71
N GLY A 44 20.36 12.02 12.11
CA GLY A 44 20.24 12.21 10.65
C GLY A 44 19.29 11.26 9.94
N VAL A 45 18.12 11.78 9.54
CA VAL A 45 17.11 11.17 8.63
C VAL A 45 17.59 11.15 7.16
N ALA A 46 18.89 11.29 6.92
CA ALA A 46 19.48 11.23 5.60
C ALA A 46 20.39 10.00 5.57
N THR A 47 20.12 9.06 4.66
CA THR A 47 20.85 7.79 4.39
C THR A 47 20.24 6.52 4.99
N LEU A 48 18.96 6.26 4.71
CA LEU A 48 18.40 4.91 4.78
C LEU A 48 18.56 4.22 3.42
N LYS A 49 19.79 3.86 3.08
CA LYS A 49 20.09 2.95 1.95
C LYS A 49 20.43 1.57 2.52
N ASP A 50 19.63 1.11 3.47
CA ASP A 50 19.70 -0.27 3.95
C ASP A 50 19.03 -1.16 2.89
N PRO A 51 19.76 -2.08 2.24
CA PRO A 51 19.17 -2.98 1.24
C PRO A 51 18.01 -3.81 1.80
N ASN A 52 18.01 -4.10 3.11
CA ASN A 52 16.91 -4.79 3.78
C ASN A 52 15.63 -3.94 3.78
N LEU A 53 15.76 -2.63 3.97
CA LEU A 53 14.63 -1.71 3.95
C LEU A 53 14.07 -1.49 2.53
N THR A 54 14.93 -1.50 1.52
CA THR A 54 14.49 -1.39 0.11
C THR A 54 13.56 -2.54 -0.26
N GLY A 55 13.97 -3.79 0.02
CA GLY A 55 13.15 -4.97 -0.28
C GLY A 55 11.86 -5.02 0.53
N TYR A 56 11.89 -4.56 1.79
CA TYR A 56 10.69 -4.41 2.60
C TYR A 56 9.68 -3.43 1.99
N CYS A 57 10.11 -2.24 1.60
CA CYS A 57 9.23 -1.21 1.05
C CYS A 57 8.71 -1.54 -0.35
N GLU A 58 9.51 -2.21 -1.17
CA GLU A 58 9.06 -2.76 -2.45
C GLU A 58 7.98 -3.84 -2.25
N SER A 59 8.23 -4.78 -1.33
CA SER A 59 7.26 -5.82 -0.98
C SER A 59 5.97 -5.22 -0.43
N TRP A 60 6.07 -4.18 0.42
CA TRP A 60 4.92 -3.46 0.93
C TRP A 60 4.10 -2.83 -0.19
N ARG A 61 4.74 -2.10 -1.12
CA ARG A 61 4.07 -1.48 -2.28
C ARG A 61 3.33 -2.53 -3.12
N ILE A 62 4.01 -3.60 -3.51
CA ILE A 62 3.40 -4.66 -4.32
C ILE A 62 2.20 -5.30 -3.60
N ASN A 63 2.26 -5.50 -2.29
CA ASN A 63 1.13 -6.06 -1.54
C ASN A 63 -0.05 -5.08 -1.39
N VAL A 64 0.19 -3.76 -1.49
CA VAL A 64 -0.88 -2.76 -1.63
C VAL A 64 -1.54 -2.90 -3.00
N GLU A 65 -0.77 -2.95 -4.09
CA GLU A 65 -1.30 -3.11 -5.47
C GLU A 65 -2.08 -4.42 -5.65
N LEU A 66 -1.61 -5.50 -5.04
CA LEU A 66 -2.26 -6.81 -5.08
C LEU A 66 -3.44 -6.93 -4.10
N HIS A 67 -3.80 -5.85 -3.39
CA HIS A 67 -4.91 -5.81 -2.44
C HIS A 67 -4.77 -6.78 -1.25
N ASN A 68 -3.54 -7.20 -0.92
CA ASN A 68 -3.24 -8.00 0.26
C ASN A 68 -3.15 -7.12 1.51
N ILE A 69 -2.58 -5.92 1.36
CA ILE A 69 -2.60 -4.86 2.37
C ILE A 69 -3.70 -3.88 2.00
N ARG A 70 -4.66 -3.71 2.89
CA ARG A 70 -5.87 -2.92 2.65
C ARG A 70 -6.06 -1.88 3.73
N ASP A 71 -6.83 -0.83 3.43
CA ASP A 71 -7.27 0.19 4.38
C ASP A 71 -6.12 0.88 5.15
N PHE A 72 -4.90 0.89 4.57
CA PHE A 72 -3.78 1.60 5.17
C PHE A 72 -4.08 3.10 5.15
N THR A 73 -3.82 3.76 6.28
CA THR A 73 -4.18 5.18 6.40
C THR A 73 -3.12 6.09 5.79
N VAL A 74 -1.85 5.69 5.92
CA VAL A 74 -0.64 6.39 5.47
C VAL A 74 0.43 5.36 5.09
N VAL A 75 1.34 5.74 4.21
CA VAL A 75 2.56 4.94 3.92
C VAL A 75 3.38 4.77 5.21
N PRO A 76 3.97 3.58 5.48
CA PRO A 76 4.93 3.39 6.55
C PRO A 76 6.04 4.45 6.49
N GLN A 77 6.37 5.06 7.62
CA GLN A 77 7.29 6.20 7.67
C GLN A 77 8.66 5.89 7.05
N GLU A 78 9.13 4.66 7.25
CA GLU A 78 10.36 4.10 6.71
C GLU A 78 10.34 3.91 5.18
N CYS A 79 9.15 3.86 4.57
CA CYS A 79 8.94 3.67 3.13
C CYS A 79 8.56 4.94 2.37
N VAL A 80 8.33 6.06 3.06
CA VAL A 80 7.95 7.33 2.41
C VAL A 80 8.96 7.74 1.34
N TRP A 81 10.25 7.64 1.63
CA TRP A 81 11.30 7.87 0.63
C TRP A 81 11.14 6.88 -0.53
N PHE A 82 11.11 5.57 -0.27
CA PHE A 82 10.98 4.58 -1.34
C PHE A 82 9.80 4.89 -2.29
N VAL A 83 8.62 5.20 -1.74
CA VAL A 83 7.42 5.52 -2.53
C VAL A 83 7.62 6.82 -3.32
N GLN A 84 8.18 7.86 -2.71
CA GLN A 84 8.52 9.10 -3.43
C GLN A 84 9.47 8.83 -4.59
N LYS A 85 10.48 7.97 -4.40
CA LYS A 85 11.40 7.56 -5.47
C LYS A 85 10.65 6.96 -6.64
N TYR A 86 9.81 5.97 -6.31
CA TYR A 86 9.07 5.18 -7.28
C TYR A 86 8.16 6.08 -8.10
N MET A 87 7.38 6.94 -7.44
CA MET A 87 6.47 7.90 -8.05
C MET A 87 7.11 8.89 -9.02
N THR A 88 8.41 9.16 -8.89
CA THR A 88 9.16 10.05 -9.77
C THR A 88 10.17 9.30 -10.65
N SER A 89 10.07 7.98 -10.74
CA SER A 89 10.98 7.14 -11.50
C SER A 89 10.35 6.66 -12.81
N SER A 90 11.19 6.27 -13.76
CA SER A 90 10.74 5.62 -15.00
C SER A 90 9.95 4.33 -14.71
N GLN A 91 10.17 3.66 -13.58
CA GLN A 91 9.44 2.45 -13.24
C GLN A 91 7.94 2.72 -13.05
N TYR A 92 7.56 3.87 -12.46
CA TYR A 92 6.15 4.23 -12.34
C TYR A 92 5.55 4.54 -13.72
N GLU A 93 6.31 5.22 -14.59
CA GLU A 93 5.89 5.48 -15.98
C GLU A 93 5.70 4.18 -16.76
N ASP A 94 6.66 3.26 -16.69
CA ASP A 94 6.60 1.93 -17.34
C ASP A 94 5.42 1.10 -16.83
N ASP A 95 5.16 1.10 -15.51
CA ASP A 95 4.05 0.38 -14.88
C ASP A 95 2.69 0.94 -15.37
N VAL A 96 2.55 2.26 -15.49
CA VAL A 96 1.35 2.94 -16.01
C VAL A 96 1.17 2.64 -17.50
N GLU A 97 2.23 2.77 -18.31
CA GLU A 97 2.18 2.48 -19.75
C GLU A 97 1.72 1.05 -19.99
N ARG A 98 2.26 0.09 -19.25
CA ARG A 98 1.87 -1.33 -19.37
C ARG A 98 0.40 -1.57 -19.05
N ALA A 99 -0.14 -0.89 -18.03
CA ALA A 99 -1.55 -0.99 -17.66
C ALA A 99 -2.47 -0.42 -18.76
N VAL A 100 -2.09 0.73 -19.33
CA VAL A 100 -2.81 1.37 -20.44
C VAL A 100 -2.79 0.50 -21.70
N ASP A 101 -1.63 -0.07 -22.04
CA ASP A 101 -1.48 -0.96 -23.19
C ASP A 101 -2.39 -2.20 -23.09
N GLU A 102 -2.43 -2.86 -21.93
CA GLU A 102 -3.34 -3.99 -21.71
C GLU A 102 -4.81 -3.58 -21.79
N ALA A 103 -5.16 -2.42 -21.24
CA ALA A 103 -6.50 -1.88 -21.37
C ALA A 103 -6.85 -1.69 -22.86
N ILE A 104 -6.04 -0.97 -23.64
CA ILE A 104 -6.24 -0.74 -25.07
C ILE A 104 -6.37 -2.06 -25.85
N LEU A 105 -5.51 -3.04 -25.57
CA LEU A 105 -5.56 -4.36 -26.19
C LEU A 105 -6.88 -5.07 -25.89
N TYR A 106 -7.38 -4.98 -24.67
CA TYR A 106 -8.68 -5.52 -24.28
C TYR A 106 -9.84 -4.79 -24.97
N LEU A 107 -9.80 -3.45 -25.02
CA LEU A 107 -10.78 -2.62 -25.71
C LEU A 107 -10.88 -2.97 -27.20
N GLY A 108 -9.73 -3.06 -27.86
CA GLY A 108 -9.64 -3.38 -29.28
C GLY A 108 -10.27 -4.72 -29.62
N LYS A 109 -10.02 -5.75 -28.80
CA LYS A 109 -10.61 -7.09 -28.98
C LYS A 109 -12.13 -7.08 -28.74
N THR A 110 -12.58 -6.47 -27.65
CA THR A 110 -13.98 -6.53 -27.23
C THR A 110 -14.93 -5.73 -28.12
N CYS A 111 -14.49 -4.58 -28.66
CA CYS A 111 -15.29 -3.81 -29.63
C CYS A 111 -15.31 -4.47 -31.02
N CYS A 112 -14.22 -5.11 -31.46
CA CYS A 112 -14.13 -5.66 -32.82
C CYS A 112 -14.77 -7.05 -32.99
N GLU A 113 -14.93 -7.82 -31.91
CA GLU A 113 -15.49 -9.18 -31.98
C GLU A 113 -17.02 -9.23 -31.89
N LYS A 114 -17.67 -8.24 -31.26
CA LYS A 114 -19.13 -8.20 -31.21
C LYS A 114 -19.67 -7.78 -32.59
N LYS A 115 -20.36 -8.71 -33.26
CA LYS A 115 -21.10 -8.50 -34.53
C LYS A 115 -22.14 -7.35 -34.51
N LYS A 116 -22.33 -6.68 -33.37
CA LYS A 116 -23.15 -5.49 -33.18
C LYS A 116 -22.51 -4.61 -32.10
N CYS A 117 -21.62 -3.70 -32.47
CA CYS A 117 -21.46 -2.47 -31.70
C CYS A 117 -22.77 -1.69 -31.89
N ASP A 118 -23.57 -1.56 -30.84
CA ASP A 118 -24.83 -0.81 -30.87
C ASP A 118 -24.63 0.70 -30.63
N GLY A 119 -23.37 1.11 -30.43
CA GLY A 119 -22.99 2.50 -30.15
C GLY A 119 -23.23 2.92 -28.71
N MET A 120 -23.59 1.99 -27.82
CA MET A 120 -23.91 2.25 -26.41
C MET A 120 -22.81 1.75 -25.46
N ASP A 121 -21.70 1.24 -25.99
CA ASP A 121 -20.54 0.83 -25.19
C ASP A 121 -19.87 2.06 -24.56
N ALA A 122 -19.59 2.00 -23.25
CA ALA A 122 -18.98 3.07 -22.49
C ALA A 122 -17.89 2.56 -21.56
N TRP A 123 -16.91 3.42 -21.26
CA TRP A 123 -15.80 3.17 -20.35
C TRP A 123 -15.83 4.20 -19.23
N ILE A 124 -15.65 3.71 -18.01
CA ILE A 124 -15.68 4.54 -16.80
C ILE A 124 -14.26 4.64 -16.29
N PHE A 125 -13.79 5.87 -16.10
CA PHE A 125 -12.49 6.17 -15.54
C PHE A 125 -12.69 6.97 -14.25
N ASP A 126 -11.84 6.69 -13.27
CA ASP A 126 -11.65 7.59 -12.14
C ASP A 126 -10.83 8.82 -12.59
N ILE A 127 -10.79 9.86 -11.75
CA ILE A 127 -10.11 11.13 -12.06
C ILE A 127 -8.74 11.18 -11.39
N ASP A 128 -8.72 11.20 -10.06
CA ASP A 128 -7.49 11.42 -9.29
C ASP A 128 -6.59 10.17 -9.36
N ASP A 129 -5.31 10.38 -9.68
CA ASP A 129 -4.28 9.36 -9.89
C ASP A 129 -4.60 8.27 -10.93
N THR A 130 -5.66 8.48 -11.72
CA THR A 130 -6.01 7.70 -12.92
C THR A 130 -5.88 8.55 -14.19
N LEU A 131 -6.60 9.67 -14.27
CA LEU A 131 -6.51 10.61 -15.39
C LEU A 131 -5.65 11.83 -15.06
N LEU A 132 -5.65 12.25 -13.78
CA LEU A 132 -4.94 13.43 -13.29
C LEU A 132 -4.05 13.05 -12.12
N SER A 133 -2.74 13.28 -12.24
CA SER A 133 -1.79 12.99 -11.17
C SER A 133 -1.92 13.99 -10.00
N THR A 134 -2.04 13.48 -8.78
CA THR A 134 -2.00 14.27 -7.53
C THR A 134 -0.58 14.43 -6.99
N ILE A 135 0.43 13.79 -7.61
CA ILE A 135 1.83 13.87 -7.19
C ILE A 135 2.30 15.31 -6.97
N PRO A 136 2.05 16.29 -7.88
CA PRO A 136 2.50 17.67 -7.67
C PRO A 136 1.89 18.34 -6.43
N TYR A 137 0.66 17.97 -6.05
CA TYR A 137 0.01 18.47 -4.84
C TYR A 137 0.65 17.90 -3.57
N HIS A 138 1.11 16.65 -3.62
CA HIS A 138 1.74 15.96 -2.49
C HIS A 138 3.25 16.19 -2.37
N GLN A 139 3.89 16.85 -3.34
CA GLN A 139 5.29 17.28 -3.27
C GLN A 139 5.50 18.26 -2.11
N GLY A 140 5.93 17.75 -0.95
CA GLY A 140 6.21 18.53 0.26
C GLY A 140 5.36 18.15 1.47
N GLN A 141 4.32 17.33 1.30
CA GLN A 141 3.53 16.78 2.41
C GLN A 141 3.90 15.31 2.62
N GLN A 142 4.67 15.05 3.67
CA GLN A 142 5.17 13.71 4.05
C GLN A 142 4.08 12.72 4.50
N ARG A 143 2.80 13.06 4.34
CA ARG A 143 1.67 12.34 4.95
C ARG A 143 0.61 11.84 3.99
N LEU A 144 0.70 12.09 2.69
CA LEU A 144 -0.42 11.83 1.79
C LEU A 144 0.04 11.29 0.44
N LEU A 145 0.76 10.17 0.45
CA LEU A 145 0.75 9.28 -0.72
C LEU A 145 -0.23 8.17 -0.39
N ARG A 146 -1.52 8.53 -0.38
CA ARG A 146 -2.56 7.51 -0.40
C ARG A 146 -2.79 7.24 -1.87
N TRP A 147 -2.35 6.06 -2.30
CA TRP A 147 -2.77 5.41 -3.53
C TRP A 147 -4.25 5.04 -3.41
#